data_AF-A0A1B6G0Q3-F1
#
_entry.id   AF-A0A1B6G0Q3-F1
#
_cell.length_a   1.000
_cell.length_b   1.000
_cell.length_c   1.000
_cell.angle_alpha   90.00
_cell.angle_beta   90.00
_cell.angle_gamma   90.00
#
_symmetry.space_group_name_H-M   'P 1'
#
loop_
_entity.id
_entity.type
_entity.pdbx_description
1 polymer ?
#
loop_
_entity_poly.entity_id
_entity_poly.type
_entity_poly.pdbx_seq_one_letter_code
_entity_poly.pdbx_strand_id
1 'polypeptide(L)'
;TIAEQLTIIELEKLSFIGPEEFVQAFAKENPALETEFKDLKKTRNLEHYVQWFNRLSYYVASQVCRYLKKKQRVKAIEFWIEVARECFNIGNFNSLMSIIAGLNMSPVSRLKKTWHKISSGKFTILEHQMDPTGNFCCYRSTLKAAMWRSAGATDQRQRIVIPFFSLLVKDIYFL
;
A
#
# COMPACT_ATOMS: atom_id res chain seq x y z
N THR A 1 14.27 10.59 -1.30
CA THR A 1 14.37 9.27 -0.62
C THR A 1 13.61 8.21 -1.41
N ILE A 2 13.73 6.92 -1.09
CA ILE A 2 12.94 5.87 -1.77
C ILE A 2 11.44 6.06 -1.56
N ALA A 3 11.01 6.46 -0.36
CA ALA A 3 9.60 6.72 -0.09
C ALA A 3 9.03 7.84 -0.98
N GLU A 4 9.80 8.91 -1.25
CA GLU A 4 9.41 9.96 -2.20
C GLU A 4 9.26 9.42 -3.63
N GLN A 5 10.20 8.58 -4.09
CA GLN A 5 10.11 7.98 -5.43
C GLN A 5 8.91 7.04 -5.56
N LEU A 6 8.65 6.20 -4.55
CA LEU A 6 7.43 5.38 -4.50
C LEU A 6 6.18 6.26 -4.56
N THR A 7 6.18 7.39 -3.84
CA THR A 7 5.05 8.32 -3.81
C THR A 7 4.79 8.95 -5.17
N ILE A 8 5.84 9.37 -5.90
CA ILE A 8 5.71 9.91 -7.26
C ILE A 8 5.09 8.87 -8.19
N ILE A 9 5.58 7.63 -8.15
CA ILE A 9 5.05 6.53 -8.97
C ILE A 9 3.57 6.24 -8.64
N GLU A 10 3.22 6.22 -7.36
CA GLU A 10 1.84 6.00 -6.92
C GLU A 10 0.90 7.10 -7.41
N LEU A 11 1.30 8.37 -7.29
CA LEU A 11 0.52 9.52 -7.78
C LEU A 11 0.33 9.47 -9.30
N GLU A 12 1.40 9.17 -10.04
CA GLU A 12 1.35 9.00 -11.50
C GLU A 12 0.35 7.89 -11.87
N LYS A 13 0.46 6.71 -11.25
CA LYS A 13 -0.43 5.58 -11.56
C LYS A 13 -1.88 5.85 -11.19
N LEU A 14 -2.12 6.46 -10.03
CA LEU A 14 -3.47 6.87 -9.59
C LEU A 14 -4.10 7.87 -10.56
N SER A 15 -3.32 8.80 -11.11
CA SER A 15 -3.83 9.83 -12.03
C SER A 15 -4.41 9.26 -13.33
N PHE A 16 -4.06 8.02 -13.69
CA PHE A 16 -4.60 7.33 -14.86
C PHE A 16 -5.90 6.57 -14.59
N ILE A 17 -6.31 6.38 -13.33
CA ILE A 17 -7.53 5.61 -13.01
C ILE A 17 -8.74 6.53 -13.11
N GLY A 18 -9.60 6.28 -14.09
CA GLY A 18 -10.87 7.00 -14.26
C GLY A 18 -12.00 6.42 -13.38
N PRO A 19 -13.01 7.23 -13.00
CA PRO A 19 -14.19 6.75 -12.27
C PRO A 19 -14.94 5.64 -13.01
N GLU A 20 -14.89 5.63 -14.35
CA GLU A 20 -15.52 4.63 -15.21
C GLU A 20 -14.94 3.23 -14.99
N GLU A 21 -13.64 3.13 -14.65
CA GLU A 21 -12.99 1.85 -14.37
C GLU A 21 -13.52 1.20 -13.08
N PHE A 22 -13.91 2.00 -12.08
CA PHE A 22 -14.52 1.48 -10.86
C PHE A 22 -15.92 0.92 -11.14
N VAL A 23 -16.76 1.69 -11.85
CA VAL A 23 -18.11 1.26 -12.24
C VAL A 23 -18.04 -0.08 -13.01
N GLN A 24 -17.10 -0.18 -13.95
CA GLN A 24 -16.90 -1.41 -14.72
C GLN A 24 -16.40 -2.58 -13.87
N ALA A 25 -15.45 -2.33 -12.95
CA ALA A 25 -14.93 -3.37 -12.06
C ALA A 25 -16.06 -3.99 -11.21
N PHE A 26 -16.98 -3.16 -10.71
CA PHE A 26 -18.11 -3.63 -9.89
C PHE A 26 -19.22 -4.28 -10.71
N ALA A 27 -19.45 -3.82 -11.95
CA ALA A 27 -20.40 -4.44 -12.86
C ALA A 27 -19.98 -5.87 -13.25
N LYS A 28 -18.67 -6.14 -13.37
CA LYS A 28 -18.15 -7.50 -13.63
C LYS A 28 -18.46 -8.50 -12.51
N GLU A 29 -18.65 -8.04 -11.27
CA GLU A 29 -19.03 -8.90 -10.15
C GLU A 29 -20.55 -9.17 -10.09
N ASN A 30 -21.36 -8.47 -10.92
CA ASN A 30 -22.81 -8.63 -11.02
C ASN A 30 -23.24 -9.05 -12.45
N PRO A 31 -23.51 -10.33 -12.71
CA PRO A 31 -23.84 -10.84 -14.06
C PRO A 31 -25.05 -10.16 -14.72
N ALA A 32 -25.97 -9.58 -13.94
CA ALA A 32 -27.14 -8.86 -14.44
C ALA A 32 -26.80 -7.53 -15.14
N LEU A 33 -25.65 -6.91 -14.81
CA LEU A 33 -25.19 -5.62 -15.34
C LEU A 33 -24.17 -5.80 -16.49
N GLU A 34 -23.70 -7.02 -16.72
CA GLU A 34 -22.65 -7.34 -17.71
C GLU A 34 -23.10 -7.08 -19.16
N THR A 35 -24.41 -7.17 -19.43
CA THR A 35 -24.98 -7.06 -20.79
C THR A 35 -25.02 -5.63 -21.35
N GLU A 36 -25.07 -4.59 -20.52
CA GLU A 36 -25.18 -3.18 -20.97
C GLU A 36 -23.82 -2.53 -21.29
N PHE A 37 -22.71 -3.06 -20.78
CA PHE A 37 -21.39 -2.42 -20.83
C PHE A 37 -20.32 -3.20 -21.63
N LYS A 38 -20.73 -4.08 -22.57
CA LYS A 38 -19.84 -4.98 -23.33
C LYS A 38 -18.71 -4.29 -24.12
N ASP A 39 -18.90 -3.03 -24.53
CA ASP A 39 -17.92 -2.27 -25.32
C ASP A 39 -16.82 -1.57 -24.48
N LEU A 40 -16.97 -1.53 -23.15
CA LEU A 40 -16.12 -0.78 -22.22
C LEU A 40 -15.03 -1.66 -21.56
N LYS A 41 -14.33 -2.47 -22.34
CA LYS A 41 -13.45 -3.55 -21.87
C LYS A 41 -12.15 -3.18 -21.10
N LYS A 42 -12.00 -2.03 -20.43
CA LYS A 42 -10.67 -1.62 -19.92
C LYS A 42 -10.65 -1.07 -18.49
N THR A 43 -10.67 -1.98 -17.52
CA THR A 43 -10.19 -1.80 -16.14
C THR A 43 -8.66 -1.79 -16.04
N ARG A 44 -7.96 -1.37 -17.11
CA ARG A 44 -6.51 -1.59 -17.28
C ARG A 44 -5.68 -0.83 -16.27
N ASN A 45 -6.02 0.41 -15.96
CA ASN A 45 -5.22 1.21 -15.02
C ASN A 45 -5.47 0.74 -13.59
N LEU A 46 -6.72 0.38 -13.27
CA LEU A 46 -7.07 -0.24 -11.99
C LEU A 46 -6.28 -1.55 -11.78
N GLU A 47 -6.28 -2.44 -12.78
CA GLU A 47 -5.52 -3.69 -12.75
C GLU A 47 -4.01 -3.44 -12.62
N HIS A 48 -3.46 -2.48 -13.38
CA HIS A 48 -2.05 -2.10 -13.28
C HIS A 48 -1.68 -1.55 -11.90
N TYR A 49 -2.59 -0.83 -11.24
CA TYR A 49 -2.35 -0.29 -9.91
C TYR A 49 -2.36 -1.39 -8.83
N VAL A 50 -3.27 -2.37 -8.96
CA VAL A 50 -3.24 -3.59 -8.13
C VAL A 50 -1.95 -4.40 -8.38
N GLN A 51 -1.54 -4.55 -9.63
CA GLN A 51 -0.29 -5.22 -9.96
C GLN A 51 0.93 -4.49 -9.40
N TRP A 52 0.91 -3.15 -9.37
CA TRP A 52 1.96 -2.35 -8.76
C TRP A 52 2.11 -2.65 -7.27
N PHE A 53 1.00 -2.67 -6.52
CA PHE A 53 1.01 -3.06 -5.10
C PHE A 53 1.66 -4.45 -4.91
N ASN A 54 1.23 -5.44 -5.69
CA ASN A 54 1.79 -6.79 -5.59
C ASN A 54 3.28 -6.84 -5.96
N ARG A 55 3.67 -6.14 -7.02
CA ARG A 55 5.05 -6.05 -7.48
C ARG A 55 5.96 -5.46 -6.41
N LEU A 56 5.54 -4.38 -5.75
CA LEU A 56 6.30 -3.77 -4.67
C LEU A 56 6.43 -4.72 -3.48
N SER A 57 5.33 -5.39 -3.07
CA SER A 57 5.34 -6.36 -1.97
C SER A 57 6.32 -7.52 -2.24
N TYR A 58 6.29 -8.10 -3.46
CA TYR A 58 7.22 -9.16 -3.85
C TYR A 58 8.66 -8.66 -3.99
N TYR A 59 8.85 -7.43 -4.47
CA TYR A 59 10.17 -6.83 -4.57
C TYR A 59 10.81 -6.68 -3.18
N VAL A 60 10.07 -6.18 -2.19
CA VAL A 60 10.52 -6.08 -0.79
C VAL A 60 10.95 -7.45 -0.27
N ALA A 61 10.10 -8.47 -0.42
CA ALA A 61 10.42 -9.82 0.02
C ALA A 61 11.68 -10.37 -0.66
N SER A 62 11.81 -10.17 -1.98
CA SER A 62 12.95 -10.60 -2.77
C SER A 62 14.25 -9.89 -2.35
N GLN A 63 14.18 -8.59 -2.06
CA GLN A 63 15.33 -7.82 -1.58
C GLN A 63 15.84 -8.31 -0.22
N VAL A 64 14.98 -8.85 0.64
CA VAL A 64 15.41 -9.48 1.88
C VAL A 64 15.98 -10.88 1.61
N CYS A 65 15.26 -11.71 0.86
CA CYS A 65 15.61 -13.11 0.65
C CYS A 65 16.86 -13.34 -0.21
N ARG A 66 17.25 -12.39 -1.07
CA ARG A 66 18.45 -12.51 -1.91
C ARG A 66 19.77 -12.55 -1.11
N TYR A 67 19.78 -12.09 0.14
CA TYR A 67 21.00 -12.04 0.94
C TYR A 67 21.25 -13.34 1.71
N LEU A 68 22.39 -13.98 1.41
CA LEU A 68 22.84 -15.18 2.12
C LEU A 68 23.27 -14.90 3.56
N LYS A 69 23.94 -13.76 3.81
CA LYS A 69 24.46 -13.42 5.14
C LYS A 69 23.37 -12.77 6.00
N LYS A 70 23.19 -13.30 7.23
CA LYS A 70 22.21 -12.77 8.21
C LYS A 70 22.33 -11.27 8.45
N LYS A 71 23.56 -10.75 8.60
CA LYS A 71 23.81 -9.31 8.83
C LYS A 71 23.28 -8.43 7.70
N GLN A 72 23.31 -8.90 6.45
CA GLN A 72 22.77 -8.17 5.31
C GLN A 72 21.25 -8.21 5.29
N ARG A 73 20.64 -9.36 5.64
CA ARG A 73 19.17 -9.45 5.79
C ARG A 73 18.62 -8.53 6.87
N VAL A 74 19.31 -8.42 8.01
CA VAL A 74 18.95 -7.46 9.08
C VAL A 74 18.90 -6.04 8.51
N LYS A 75 19.97 -5.59 7.85
CA LYS A 75 20.03 -4.26 7.23
C LYS A 75 18.93 -4.05 6.18
N ALA A 76 18.62 -5.08 5.39
CA ALA A 76 17.59 -4.99 4.36
C ALA A 76 16.18 -4.82 4.97
N ILE A 77 15.87 -5.56 6.04
CA ILE A 77 14.59 -5.41 6.74
C ILE A 77 14.50 -4.04 7.43
N GLU A 78 15.55 -3.63 8.16
CA GLU A 78 15.59 -2.32 8.82
C GLU A 78 15.41 -1.17 7.84
N PHE A 79 16.05 -1.27 6.67
CA PHE A 79 15.89 -0.32 5.58
C PHE A 79 14.43 -0.23 5.12
N TRP A 80 13.76 -1.36 4.86
CA TRP A 80 12.36 -1.35 4.42
C TRP A 80 11.39 -0.87 5.50
N ILE A 81 11.65 -1.17 6.78
CA ILE A 81 10.90 -0.59 7.91
C ILE A 81 11.02 0.94 7.90
N GLU A 82 12.22 1.46 7.64
CA GLU A 82 12.45 2.91 7.58
C GLU A 82 11.75 3.54 6.38
N VAL A 83 11.79 2.89 5.20
CA VAL A 83 11.02 3.34 4.02
C VAL A 83 9.52 3.34 4.31
N ALA A 84 9.00 2.30 4.96
CA ALA A 84 7.59 2.21 5.35
C ALA A 84 7.19 3.35 6.31
N ARG A 85 8.04 3.66 7.30
CA ARG A 85 7.84 4.80 8.20
C ARG A 85 7.79 6.12 7.45
N GLU A 86 8.67 6.31 6.47
CA GLU A 86 8.65 7.53 5.65
C GLU A 86 7.41 7.60 4.74
N CYS A 87 6.94 6.46 4.19
CA CYS A 87 5.66 6.40 3.48
C CYS A 87 4.48 6.82 4.39
N PHE A 88 4.46 6.34 5.64
CA PHE A 88 3.47 6.77 6.65
C PHE A 88 3.51 8.29 6.86
N ASN A 89 4.70 8.87 7.07
CA ASN A 89 4.87 10.30 7.31
C ASN A 89 4.42 11.17 6.13
N ILE A 90 4.64 10.71 4.90
CA ILE A 90 4.21 11.41 3.68
C ILE A 90 2.69 11.34 3.52
N GLY A 91 2.04 10.28 4.05
CA GLY A 91 0.64 9.96 3.78
C GLY A 91 0.46 9.00 2.60
N ASN A 92 1.52 8.26 2.24
CA ASN A 92 1.46 7.19 1.25
C ASN A 92 1.14 5.84 1.90
N PHE A 93 -0.13 5.61 2.16
CA PHE A 93 -0.59 4.42 2.87
C PHE A 93 -0.61 3.16 1.99
N ASN A 94 -0.73 3.30 0.67
CA ASN A 94 -0.70 2.16 -0.25
C ASN A 94 0.69 1.50 -0.28
N SER A 95 1.75 2.28 -0.48
CA SER A 95 3.12 1.77 -0.44
C SER A 95 3.53 1.29 0.95
N LEU A 96 3.09 1.97 2.02
CA LEU A 96 3.26 1.49 3.39
C LEU A 96 2.71 0.06 3.54
N MET A 97 1.45 -0.15 3.15
CA MET A 97 0.80 -1.46 3.27
C MET A 97 1.47 -2.51 2.39
N SER A 98 1.93 -2.13 1.18
CA SER A 98 2.68 -3.03 0.31
C SER A 98 4.00 -3.49 0.94
N ILE A 99 4.73 -2.59 1.60
CA ILE A 99 5.99 -2.94 2.29
C ILE A 99 5.70 -3.85 3.49
N ILE A 100 4.67 -3.54 4.30
CA ILE A 100 4.23 -4.40 5.40
C ILE A 100 3.88 -5.80 4.88
N ALA A 101 3.09 -5.88 3.81
CA ALA A 101 2.71 -7.14 3.18
C ALA A 101 3.95 -7.93 2.74
N GLY A 102 4.91 -7.28 2.07
CA GLY A 102 6.18 -7.90 1.65
C GLY A 102 7.02 -8.45 2.82
N LEU A 103 7.11 -7.72 3.93
CA LEU A 103 7.84 -8.15 5.12
C LEU A 103 7.13 -9.29 5.88
N ASN A 104 5.80 -9.36 5.79
CA ASN A 104 4.98 -10.41 6.40
C ASN A 104 4.84 -11.67 5.53
N MET A 105 5.26 -11.64 4.26
CA MET A 105 5.31 -12.82 3.41
C MET A 105 6.12 -13.95 4.06
N SER A 106 5.63 -15.19 3.94
CA SER A 106 6.23 -16.39 4.53
C SER A 106 7.76 -16.51 4.36
N PRO A 107 8.35 -16.24 3.16
CA PRO A 107 9.80 -16.31 2.99
C PRO A 107 10.60 -15.38 3.90
N VAL A 108 10.02 -14.25 4.32
CA VAL A 108 10.64 -13.24 5.20
C VAL A 108 10.26 -13.47 6.66
N SER A 109 8.96 -13.62 6.96
CA SER A 109 8.45 -13.74 8.34
C SER A 109 8.91 -15.02 9.06
N ARG A 110 9.30 -16.07 8.30
CA ARG A 110 9.90 -17.29 8.84
C ARG A 110 11.36 -17.15 9.27
N LEU A 111 12.05 -16.06 8.91
CA LEU A 111 13.48 -15.86 9.20
C LEU A 111 13.73 -15.47 10.66
N LYS A 112 13.29 -16.28 11.62
CA LYS A 112 13.27 -15.94 13.05
C LYS A 112 14.62 -15.46 13.56
N LYS A 113 15.72 -16.14 13.22
CA LYS A 113 17.09 -15.74 13.63
C LYS A 113 17.50 -14.34 13.14
N THR A 114 16.93 -13.86 12.04
CA THR A 114 17.16 -12.50 11.52
C THR A 114 16.32 -11.51 12.32
N TRP A 115 15.02 -11.79 12.50
CA TRP A 115 14.10 -10.95 13.26
C TRP A 115 14.52 -10.73 14.72
N HIS A 116 15.11 -11.73 15.38
CA HIS A 116 15.67 -11.59 16.74
C HIS A 116 16.81 -10.55 16.86
N LYS A 117 17.38 -10.09 15.74
CA LYS A 117 18.42 -9.04 15.74
C LYS A 117 17.89 -7.66 15.42
N ILE A 118 16.60 -7.52 15.14
CA ILE A 118 15.96 -6.28 14.76
C ILE A 118 15.14 -5.81 15.97
N SER A 119 15.22 -4.51 16.29
CA SER A 119 14.25 -3.93 17.22
C SER A 119 12.89 -3.83 16.52
N SER A 120 12.02 -4.81 16.77
CA SER A 120 10.74 -4.95 16.06
C SER A 120 9.72 -3.87 16.41
N GLY A 121 9.94 -3.06 17.45
CA GLY A 121 8.99 -2.05 17.92
C GLY A 121 8.55 -1.07 16.82
N LYS A 122 9.48 -0.59 15.99
CA LYS A 122 9.14 0.29 14.85
C LYS A 122 8.20 -0.41 13.85
N PHE A 123 8.45 -1.68 13.56
CA PHE A 123 7.63 -2.44 12.62
C PHE A 123 6.24 -2.73 13.19
N THR A 124 6.17 -3.17 14.45
CA THR A 124 4.91 -3.45 15.15
C THR A 124 4.00 -2.22 15.22
N ILE A 125 4.56 -1.01 15.41
CA ILE A 125 3.78 0.23 15.36
C ILE A 125 3.15 0.43 13.98
N LEU A 126 3.91 0.22 12.90
CA LEU A 126 3.39 0.36 11.53
C LEU A 126 2.33 -0.71 11.21
N GLU A 127 2.52 -1.95 11.67
CA GLU A 127 1.51 -3.01 11.55
C GLU A 127 0.22 -2.62 12.28
N HIS A 128 0.32 -2.13 13.51
CA HIS A 128 -0.83 -1.68 14.28
C HIS A 128 -1.62 -0.55 13.60
N GLN A 129 -0.91 0.39 12.96
CA GLN A 129 -1.55 1.48 12.20
C GLN A 129 -2.35 0.98 10.99
N MET A 130 -1.98 -0.17 10.42
CA MET A 130 -2.63 -0.77 9.24
C MET A 130 -3.44 -2.03 9.57
N ASP A 131 -3.71 -2.27 10.86
CA ASP A 131 -4.38 -3.48 11.33
C ASP A 131 -5.84 -3.55 10.86
N PRO A 132 -6.32 -4.71 10.37
CA PRO A 132 -7.68 -4.87 9.84
C PRO A 132 -8.77 -4.88 10.91
N THR A 133 -8.42 -5.02 12.20
CA THR A 133 -9.38 -5.08 13.32
C THR A 133 -10.29 -3.85 13.34
N GLY A 134 -11.56 -4.06 13.68
CA GLY A 134 -12.54 -2.98 13.74
C GLY A 134 -12.76 -2.30 12.39
N ASN A 135 -12.68 -3.04 11.28
CA ASN A 135 -12.73 -2.51 9.91
C ASN A 135 -11.67 -1.43 9.67
N PHE A 136 -10.42 -1.75 10.02
CA PHE A 136 -9.28 -0.84 9.87
C PHE A 136 -9.42 0.46 10.68
N CYS A 137 -9.90 0.39 11.93
CA CYS A 137 -10.24 1.59 12.73
C CYS A 137 -9.03 2.52 12.97
N CYS A 138 -7.86 1.96 13.26
CA CYS A 138 -6.61 2.71 13.43
C CYS A 138 -6.23 3.42 12.12
N TYR A 139 -6.18 2.69 11.01
CA TYR A 139 -5.89 3.24 9.69
C TYR A 139 -6.88 4.35 9.31
N ARG A 140 -8.19 4.15 9.50
CA ARG A 140 -9.20 5.17 9.18
C ARG A 140 -9.00 6.45 9.98
N SER A 141 -8.63 6.34 11.25
CA SER A 141 -8.32 7.50 12.09
C SER A 141 -7.08 8.25 11.57
N THR A 142 -6.04 7.51 11.21
CA THR A 142 -4.81 8.06 10.60
C THR A 142 -5.06 8.70 9.24
N LEU A 143 -5.85 8.05 8.38
CA LEU A 143 -6.25 8.58 7.08
C LEU A 143 -7.02 9.89 7.24
N LYS A 144 -7.99 9.93 8.19
CA LYS A 144 -8.73 11.15 8.51
C LYS A 144 -7.75 12.27 8.90
N ALA A 145 -6.82 12.01 9.83
CA ALA A 145 -5.82 13.01 10.22
C ALA A 145 -4.97 13.50 9.03
N ALA A 146 -4.57 12.61 8.12
CA ALA A 146 -3.85 12.98 6.90
C ALA A 146 -4.68 13.84 5.93
N MET A 147 -5.97 13.55 5.78
CA MET A 147 -6.90 14.38 4.99
C MET A 147 -7.07 15.76 5.59
N TRP A 148 -7.21 15.86 6.92
CA TRP A 148 -7.26 17.16 7.62
C TRP A 148 -5.99 17.98 7.40
N ARG A 149 -4.81 17.35 7.50
CA ARG A 149 -3.53 17.97 7.17
C ARG A 149 -3.51 18.48 5.72
N SER A 150 -3.96 17.67 4.77
CA SER A 150 -3.97 18.02 3.35
C SER A 150 -4.89 19.21 3.03
N ALA A 151 -6.08 19.25 3.63
CA ALA A 151 -7.04 20.34 3.42
C ALA A 151 -6.51 21.71 3.85
N GLY A 152 -5.68 21.76 4.91
CA GLY A 152 -5.06 23.00 5.40
C GLY A 152 -3.68 23.30 4.81
N ALA A 153 -3.17 22.49 3.89
CA ALA A 153 -1.77 22.55 3.47
C ALA A 153 -1.49 23.64 2.41
N THR A 154 -0.55 24.51 2.74
CA THR A 154 0.08 25.45 1.79
C THR A 154 1.20 24.80 0.99
N ASP A 155 1.92 23.85 1.60
CA ASP A 155 3.00 23.10 0.98
C ASP A 155 2.51 21.86 0.20
N GLN A 156 3.08 21.61 -0.98
CA GLN A 156 2.64 20.52 -1.86
C GLN A 156 2.89 19.14 -1.25
N ARG A 157 3.97 18.95 -0.47
CA ARG A 157 4.25 17.67 0.20
C ARG A 157 3.19 17.37 1.26
N GLN A 158 2.73 18.40 1.98
CA GLN A 158 1.68 18.24 2.98
C GLN A 158 0.28 17.98 2.38
N ARG A 159 0.07 18.14 1.08
CA ARG A 159 -1.18 17.79 0.40
C ARG A 159 -1.30 16.30 0.08
N ILE A 160 -0.20 15.57 0.08
CA ILE A 160 -0.17 14.16 -0.36
C ILE A 160 -0.95 13.29 0.62
N VAL A 161 -1.94 12.58 0.06
CA VAL A 161 -2.68 11.50 0.70
C VAL A 161 -2.95 10.43 -0.35
N ILE A 162 -2.32 9.27 -0.20
CA ILE A 162 -2.55 8.10 -1.06
C ILE A 162 -3.16 7.03 -0.16
N PRO A 163 -4.47 6.74 -0.29
CA PRO A 163 -5.14 5.78 0.56
C PRO A 163 -4.66 4.35 0.27
N PHE A 164 -4.84 3.45 1.24
CA PHE A 164 -4.72 2.01 1.00
C PHE A 164 -5.80 1.58 0.00
N PHE A 165 -5.37 1.30 -1.24
CA PHE A 165 -6.26 1.23 -2.39
C PHE A 165 -7.27 0.09 -2.30
N SER A 166 -6.85 -1.09 -1.82
CA SER A 166 -7.76 -2.24 -1.72
C SER A 166 -8.92 -1.97 -0.76
N LEU A 167 -8.68 -1.24 0.34
CA LEU A 167 -9.75 -0.86 1.25
C LEU A 167 -10.64 0.23 0.66
N LEU A 168 -10.06 1.19 -0.08
CA LEU A 168 -10.83 2.20 -0.81
C LEU A 168 -11.79 1.55 -1.82
N VAL A 169 -11.29 0.64 -2.66
CA VAL A 169 -12.12 -0.08 -3.64
C VAL A 169 -13.22 -0.87 -2.94
N LYS A 170 -12.89 -1.56 -1.84
CA LYS A 170 -13.86 -2.28 -1.02
C LYS A 170 -14.95 -1.34 -0.49
N ASP A 171 -14.58 -0.18 0.05
CA ASP A 171 -15.55 0.79 0.58
C ASP A 171 -16.47 1.30 -0.53
N ILE A 172 -15.93 1.63 -1.71
CA ILE A 172 -16.74 2.09 -2.85
C ILE A 172 -17.72 1.00 -3.32
N TYR A 173 -17.31 -0.27 -3.33
CA TYR A 173 -18.16 -1.38 -3.73
C TYR A 173 -19.40 -1.55 -2.82
N PHE A 174 -19.27 -1.22 -1.53
CA PHE A 174 -20.34 -1.36 -0.54
C PHE A 174 -21.11 -0.07 -0.24
N LEU A 175 -20.86 1.03 -0.98
CA LEU A 175 -21.68 2.25 -0.96
C LEU A 175 -23.03 2.01 -1.63
#